data_AF-A0A2J6XV41-F1
#
_entry.id   AF-A0A2J6XV41-F1
#
_cell.length_a   1.000
_cell.length_b   1.000
_cell.length_c   1.000
_cell.angle_alpha   90.00
_cell.angle_beta   90.00
_cell.angle_gamma   90.00
#
_symmetry.space_group_name_H-M   'P 1'
#
loop_
_entity.id
_entity.type
_entity.pdbx_description
1 polymer ?
#
loop_
_entity_poly.entity_id
_entity_poly.type
_entity_poly.pdbx_seq_one_letter_code
_entity_poly.pdbx_strand_id
1 'polypeptide(L)'
;MAKCAICNKRKGKRFCKSLGQWICAECCGEKRFKEIRCPSDCPYVLQAKEYSLEKIEELPPPWSEQKMWNLHLQMEYEVYAFLGENPDLTDADYLDALSVLDKEFEIRVKGLFSPPLMPKSPRALKLKNRLVEVFNKVLEINNEFGFPLYSYDDIRKVVSWEKDRILRYQENNKNVGQAFFLQILKRYVEYFISTEEKKASSLIYPKG
;
A
#
# COMPACT_ATOMS: atom_id res chain seq x y z
N MET A 1 -11.64 29.40 -27.50
CA MET A 1 -11.02 28.38 -26.60
C MET A 1 -9.78 28.98 -25.98
N ALA A 2 -9.67 28.99 -24.65
CA ALA A 2 -8.48 29.48 -23.95
C ALA A 2 -7.25 28.61 -24.28
N LYS A 3 -6.07 29.21 -24.37
CA LYS A 3 -4.80 28.47 -24.38
C LYS A 3 -4.58 27.83 -23.01
N CYS A 4 -3.85 26.73 -22.96
CA CYS A 4 -3.44 26.10 -21.72
C CYS A 4 -2.65 27.10 -20.88
N ALA A 5 -3.11 27.37 -19.66
CA ALA A 5 -2.47 28.36 -18.77
C ALA A 5 -1.06 27.95 -18.31
N ILE A 6 -0.69 26.66 -18.41
CA ILE A 6 0.63 26.17 -18.01
C ILE A 6 1.63 26.32 -19.17
N CYS A 7 1.32 25.79 -20.35
CA CYS A 7 2.28 25.73 -21.45
C CYS A 7 2.10 26.81 -22.51
N ASN A 8 0.96 27.51 -22.53
CA ASN A 8 0.56 28.50 -23.55
C ASN A 8 0.64 28.04 -25.02
N LYS A 9 0.87 26.74 -25.26
CA LYS A 9 1.04 26.14 -26.60
C LYS A 9 -0.20 25.38 -27.07
N ARG A 10 -0.81 24.58 -26.19
CA ARG A 10 -1.94 23.70 -26.53
C ARG A 10 -3.28 24.32 -26.13
N LYS A 11 -4.37 23.83 -26.72
CA LYS A 11 -5.74 24.22 -26.33
C LYS A 11 -6.04 23.76 -24.88
N GLY A 12 -6.52 24.66 -24.04
CA GLY A 12 -7.01 24.36 -22.71
C GLY A 12 -8.37 23.67 -22.79
N LYS A 13 -8.41 22.36 -22.50
CA LYS A 13 -9.63 21.52 -22.59
C LYS A 13 -10.13 21.03 -21.22
N ARG A 14 -9.33 21.20 -20.17
CA ARG A 14 -9.64 20.75 -18.80
C ARG A 14 -9.63 21.94 -17.86
N PHE A 15 -10.69 22.14 -17.08
CA PHE A 15 -10.70 23.19 -16.06
C PHE A 15 -10.05 22.66 -14.77
N CYS A 16 -8.93 23.26 -14.37
CA CYS A 16 -8.21 22.86 -13.17
C CYS A 16 -8.73 23.64 -11.96
N LYS A 17 -9.46 22.95 -11.06
CA LYS A 17 -9.99 23.55 -9.82
C LYS A 17 -8.89 24.21 -8.98
N SER A 18 -7.74 23.55 -8.82
CA SER A 18 -6.63 24.06 -8.00
C SER A 18 -6.00 25.35 -8.54
N LEU A 19 -6.02 25.56 -9.86
CA LEU A 19 -5.42 26.72 -10.50
C LEU A 19 -6.46 27.78 -10.91
N GLY A 20 -7.76 27.45 -10.87
CA GLY A 20 -8.83 28.30 -11.39
C GLY A 20 -8.75 28.56 -12.90
N GLN A 21 -8.06 27.70 -13.67
CA GLN A 21 -7.70 27.96 -15.07
C GLN A 21 -7.87 26.75 -15.98
N TRP A 22 -8.02 27.01 -17.28
CA TRP A 22 -8.08 25.97 -18.31
C TRP A 22 -6.68 25.51 -18.73
N ILE A 23 -6.44 24.21 -18.65
CA ILE A 23 -5.16 23.57 -19.01
C ILE A 23 -5.38 22.45 -20.04
N CYS A 24 -4.32 22.06 -20.76
CA CYS A 24 -4.39 20.94 -21.70
C CYS A 24 -4.29 19.59 -20.96
N ALA A 25 -4.70 18.51 -21.63
CA ALA A 25 -4.67 17.16 -21.06
C ALA A 25 -3.26 16.71 -20.67
N GLU A 26 -2.24 17.08 -21.44
CA GLU A 26 -0.84 16.70 -21.19
C GLU A 26 -0.30 17.39 -19.92
N CYS A 27 -0.37 18.72 -19.83
CA CYS A 27 0.06 19.42 -18.61
C CYS A 27 -0.73 18.98 -17.38
N CYS A 28 -2.04 18.69 -17.54
CA CYS A 28 -2.85 18.11 -16.46
C CYS A 28 -2.31 16.75 -16.02
N GLY A 29 -1.97 15.85 -16.94
CA GLY A 29 -1.49 14.50 -16.63
C GLY A 29 -0.08 14.49 -16.04
N GLU A 30 0.82 15.32 -16.55
CA GLU A 30 2.22 15.38 -16.12
C GLU A 30 2.40 16.04 -14.76
N LYS A 31 1.64 17.12 -14.49
CA LYS A 31 1.87 18.00 -13.34
C LYS A 31 0.91 17.77 -12.16
N ARG A 32 -0.21 17.06 -12.34
CA ARG A 32 -1.10 16.70 -11.22
C ARG A 32 -0.35 15.91 -10.15
N PHE A 33 -0.60 16.23 -8.87
CA PHE A 33 0.09 15.69 -7.69
C PHE A 33 1.60 15.98 -7.56
N LYS A 34 2.28 16.37 -8.63
CA LYS A 34 3.70 16.78 -8.58
C LYS A 34 3.85 18.28 -8.32
N GLU A 35 3.22 19.09 -9.16
CA GLU A 35 3.29 20.56 -9.09
C GLU A 35 1.92 21.17 -8.77
N ILE A 36 0.84 20.45 -9.07
CA ILE A 36 -0.53 20.87 -8.83
C ILE A 36 -1.08 20.11 -7.62
N ARG A 37 -1.50 20.86 -6.59
CA ARG A 37 -2.22 20.31 -5.42
C ARG A 37 -3.66 19.96 -5.81
N CYS A 38 -3.83 18.81 -6.46
CA CYS A 38 -5.14 18.37 -6.94
C CYS A 38 -6.07 17.99 -5.77
N PRO A 39 -7.34 18.43 -5.78
CA PRO A 39 -8.32 17.97 -4.81
C PRO A 39 -8.67 16.50 -5.05
N SER A 40 -9.15 15.83 -4.00
CA SER A 40 -9.59 14.42 -4.05
C SER A 40 -10.75 14.19 -5.01
N ASP A 41 -11.61 15.20 -5.21
CA ASP A 41 -12.79 15.17 -6.08
C ASP A 41 -12.49 15.58 -7.54
N CYS A 42 -11.22 15.61 -7.95
CA CYS A 42 -10.84 16.02 -9.30
C CYS A 42 -11.29 14.95 -10.31
N PRO A 43 -12.22 15.26 -11.25
CA PRO A 43 -12.77 14.26 -12.18
C PRO A 43 -11.69 13.65 -13.08
N TYR A 44 -10.68 14.44 -13.47
CA TYR A 44 -9.57 13.97 -14.30
C TYR A 44 -8.59 13.07 -13.55
N VAL A 45 -8.52 13.19 -12.22
CA VAL A 45 -7.78 12.25 -11.38
C VAL A 45 -8.56 10.97 -11.26
N LEU A 46 -9.84 11.04 -10.89
CA LEU A 46 -10.71 9.87 -10.74
C LEU A 46 -10.74 9.02 -12.01
N GLN A 47 -10.96 9.65 -13.17
CA GLN A 47 -10.95 8.95 -14.46
C GLN A 47 -9.62 8.25 -14.75
N ALA A 48 -8.49 8.89 -14.44
CA ALA A 48 -7.20 8.25 -14.68
C ALA A 48 -6.90 7.16 -13.67
N LYS A 49 -7.43 7.29 -12.45
CA LYS A 49 -7.34 6.25 -11.43
C LYS A 49 -8.09 5.00 -11.89
N GLU A 50 -9.33 5.16 -12.33
CA GLU A 50 -10.17 4.10 -12.87
C GLU A 50 -9.51 3.41 -14.07
N TYR A 51 -9.06 4.18 -15.06
CA TYR A 51 -8.33 3.65 -16.21
C TYR A 51 -7.06 2.88 -15.82
N SER A 52 -6.34 3.35 -14.81
CA SER A 52 -5.17 2.65 -14.29
C SER A 52 -5.57 1.36 -13.59
N LEU A 53 -6.65 1.35 -12.79
CA LEU A 53 -7.15 0.16 -12.10
C LEU A 53 -7.57 -0.96 -13.08
N GLU A 54 -8.20 -0.62 -14.19
CA GLU A 54 -8.63 -1.58 -15.23
C GLU A 54 -7.46 -2.32 -15.89
N LYS A 55 -6.26 -1.73 -15.87
CA LYS A 55 -5.06 -2.26 -16.52
C LYS A 55 -4.13 -3.00 -15.58
N ILE A 56 -4.50 -3.09 -14.30
CA ILE A 56 -3.67 -3.80 -13.34
C ILE A 56 -3.79 -5.29 -13.62
N GLU A 57 -2.65 -5.87 -13.96
CA GLU A 57 -2.43 -7.30 -13.88
C GLU A 57 -1.71 -7.57 -12.55
N GLU A 58 -2.43 -8.14 -11.58
CA GLU A 58 -1.81 -8.52 -10.32
C GLU A 58 -0.98 -9.78 -10.51
N LEU A 59 0.32 -9.68 -10.24
CA LEU A 59 1.15 -10.86 -10.08
C LEU A 59 0.81 -11.51 -8.74
N PRO A 60 0.59 -12.83 -8.68
CA PRO A 60 0.44 -13.52 -7.42
C PRO A 60 1.72 -13.31 -6.59
N PRO A 61 1.60 -13.25 -5.25
CA PRO A 61 2.79 -13.17 -4.42
C PRO A 61 3.65 -14.45 -4.62
N PRO A 62 4.98 -14.35 -4.57
CA PRO A 62 5.90 -15.42 -4.94
C PRO A 62 6.08 -16.45 -3.81
N TRP A 63 5.04 -16.68 -3.01
CA TRP A 63 5.09 -17.57 -1.85
C TRP A 63 4.57 -18.95 -2.26
N SER A 64 5.48 -19.88 -2.55
CA SER A 64 5.14 -21.28 -2.78
C SER A 64 4.86 -22.03 -1.48
N GLU A 65 5.51 -21.61 -0.38
CA GLU A 65 5.29 -22.17 0.95
C GLU A 65 4.01 -21.62 1.59
N GLN A 66 3.11 -22.52 2.03
CA GLN A 66 1.84 -22.15 2.67
C GLN A 66 2.03 -21.22 3.87
N LYS A 67 3.06 -21.45 4.71
CA LYS A 67 3.33 -20.59 5.87
C LYS A 67 3.58 -19.14 5.46
N MET A 68 4.32 -18.92 4.37
CA MET A 68 4.68 -17.59 3.86
C MET A 68 3.48 -16.91 3.23
N TRP A 69 2.67 -17.69 2.50
CA TRP A 69 1.38 -17.23 1.98
C TRP A 69 0.47 -16.75 3.11
N ASN A 70 0.31 -17.53 4.17
CA ASN A 70 -0.54 -17.19 5.32
C ASN A 70 -0.04 -15.93 6.04
N LEU A 71 1.28 -15.78 6.21
CA LEU A 71 1.88 -14.58 6.81
C LEU A 71 1.60 -13.33 5.98
N HIS A 72 1.75 -13.44 4.66
CA HIS A 72 1.46 -12.34 3.73
C HIS A 72 -0.02 -11.93 3.79
N LEU A 73 -0.94 -12.90 3.71
CA LEU A 73 -2.37 -12.62 3.82
C LEU A 73 -2.75 -12.02 5.18
N GLN A 74 -2.17 -12.52 6.28
CA GLN A 74 -2.41 -11.95 7.60
C GLN A 74 -2.01 -10.47 7.65
N MET A 75 -0.85 -10.11 7.09
CA MET A 75 -0.40 -8.72 7.04
C MET A 75 -1.36 -7.86 6.21
N GLU A 76 -1.74 -8.29 5.00
CA GLU A 76 -2.67 -7.54 4.15
C GLU A 76 -4.04 -7.37 4.78
N TYR A 77 -4.55 -8.40 5.45
CA TYR A 77 -5.82 -8.34 6.16
C TYR A 77 -5.78 -7.29 7.28
N GLU A 78 -4.68 -7.21 8.02
CA GLU A 78 -4.51 -6.21 9.08
C GLU A 78 -4.41 -4.79 8.53
N VAL A 79 -3.76 -4.60 7.37
CA VAL A 79 -3.75 -3.31 6.66
C VAL A 79 -5.16 -2.95 6.19
N TYR A 80 -5.92 -3.91 5.65
CA TYR A 80 -7.31 -3.72 5.26
C TYR A 80 -8.20 -3.35 6.44
N ALA A 81 -8.07 -4.04 7.58
CA ALA A 81 -8.80 -3.70 8.80
C ALA A 81 -8.45 -2.29 9.29
N PHE A 82 -7.15 -1.95 9.30
CA PHE A 82 -6.67 -0.62 9.68
C PHE A 82 -7.20 0.48 8.77
N LEU A 83 -7.30 0.22 7.45
CA LEU A 83 -7.91 1.14 6.47
C LEU A 83 -9.38 1.44 6.78
N GLY A 84 -10.14 0.45 7.27
CA GLY A 84 -11.53 0.64 7.69
C GLY A 84 -11.66 1.63 8.87
N GLU A 85 -10.67 1.64 9.76
CA GLU A 85 -10.59 2.54 10.92
C GLU A 85 -9.96 3.89 10.58
N ASN A 86 -9.11 3.95 9.54
CA ASN A 86 -8.30 5.12 9.16
C ASN A 86 -8.38 5.36 7.64
N PRO A 87 -9.51 5.86 7.11
CA PRO A 87 -9.76 5.98 5.67
C PRO A 87 -8.87 7.03 4.97
N ASP A 88 -8.18 7.88 5.72
CA ASP A 88 -7.26 8.89 5.22
C ASP A 88 -5.81 8.42 5.09
N LEU A 89 -5.53 7.13 5.36
CA LEU A 89 -4.23 6.51 5.12
C LEU A 89 -3.84 6.61 3.64
N THR A 90 -2.59 6.99 3.37
CA THR A 90 -2.05 7.11 2.01
C THR A 90 -1.03 6.03 1.70
N ASP A 91 -0.77 5.78 0.42
CA ASP A 91 0.28 4.85 -0.03
C ASP A 91 1.66 5.29 0.49
N ALA A 92 1.87 6.60 0.66
CA ALA A 92 3.09 7.16 1.23
C ALA A 92 3.22 6.82 2.72
N ASP A 93 2.13 6.90 3.49
CA ASP A 93 2.12 6.50 4.90
C ASP A 93 2.41 4.99 5.04
N TYR A 94 1.81 4.17 4.18
CA TYR A 94 2.03 2.72 4.20
C TYR A 94 3.47 2.34 3.82
N LEU A 95 4.00 2.90 2.73
CA LEU A 95 5.37 2.67 2.30
C LEU A 95 6.40 3.09 3.35
N ASP A 96 6.15 4.20 4.04
CA ASP A 96 7.02 4.70 5.11
C ASP A 96 7.01 3.76 6.34
N ALA A 97 5.84 3.25 6.73
CA ALA A 97 5.71 2.23 7.77
C ALA A 97 6.48 0.95 7.43
N LEU A 98 6.31 0.42 6.20
CA LEU A 98 7.02 -0.78 5.74
C LEU A 98 8.52 -0.56 5.64
N SER A 99 8.96 0.62 5.19
CA SER A 99 10.39 0.95 5.07
C SER A 99 11.09 0.97 6.43
N VAL A 100 10.40 1.49 7.46
CA VAL A 100 10.88 1.45 8.85
C VAL A 100 10.92 0.01 9.38
N LEU A 101 9.86 -0.77 9.16
CA LEU A 101 9.79 -2.17 9.60
C LEU A 101 10.86 -3.04 8.95
N ASP A 102 11.07 -2.93 7.64
CA ASP A 102 12.10 -3.70 6.91
C ASP A 102 13.48 -3.47 7.51
N LYS A 103 13.80 -2.21 7.84
CA LYS A 103 15.07 -1.86 8.49
C LYS A 103 15.17 -2.39 9.92
N GLU A 104 14.09 -2.37 10.69
CA GLU A 104 14.09 -2.94 12.05
C GLU A 104 14.26 -4.46 12.02
N PHE A 105 13.55 -5.16 11.14
CA PHE A 105 13.71 -6.60 10.98
C PHE A 105 15.07 -6.97 10.39
N GLU A 106 15.64 -6.16 9.51
CA GLU A 106 17.03 -6.32 9.05
C GLU A 106 18.02 -6.35 10.21
N ILE A 107 17.90 -5.38 11.13
CA ILE A 107 18.76 -5.26 12.30
C ILE A 107 18.59 -6.51 13.18
N ARG A 108 17.35 -6.97 13.40
CA ARG A 108 17.05 -8.18 14.19
C ARG A 108 17.59 -9.46 13.56
N VAL A 109 17.48 -9.60 12.24
CA VAL A 109 18.05 -10.74 11.48
C VAL A 109 19.57 -10.81 11.65
N LYS A 110 20.24 -9.65 11.77
CA LYS A 110 21.68 -9.57 12.06
C LYS A 110 22.02 -9.80 13.55
N GLY A 111 21.03 -10.11 14.40
CA GLY A 111 21.22 -10.29 15.85
C GLY A 111 21.52 -8.99 16.58
N LEU A 112 21.25 -7.84 15.98
CA LEU A 112 21.51 -6.53 16.56
C LEU A 112 20.24 -5.97 17.22
N PHE A 113 20.44 -5.07 18.17
CA PHE A 113 19.38 -4.30 18.78
C PHE A 113 19.48 -2.84 18.35
N SER A 114 18.34 -2.20 18.11
CA SER A 114 18.24 -0.77 17.81
C SER A 114 17.02 -0.19 18.53
N PRO A 115 17.08 1.08 18.97
CA PRO A 115 15.88 1.79 19.40
C PRO A 115 14.79 1.76 18.31
N PRO A 116 13.50 1.83 18.69
CA PRO A 116 12.42 1.89 17.72
C PRO A 116 12.64 3.03 16.71
N LEU A 117 12.66 2.68 15.43
CA LEU A 117 12.76 3.60 14.33
C LEU A 117 11.39 4.25 14.09
N MET A 118 11.40 5.55 13.76
CA MET A 118 10.19 6.36 13.66
C MET A 118 9.83 6.64 12.20
N PRO A 119 8.61 6.32 11.77
CA PRO A 119 8.06 6.84 10.51
C PRO A 119 7.92 8.37 10.56
N LYS A 120 7.82 8.99 9.39
CA LYS A 120 7.70 10.44 9.18
C LYS A 120 6.34 10.99 9.60
N SER A 121 5.28 10.18 9.52
CA SER A 121 3.91 10.62 9.82
C SER A 121 3.30 9.88 11.02
N PRO A 122 2.39 10.52 11.78
CA PRO A 122 1.66 9.85 12.86
C PRO A 122 0.80 8.67 12.37
N ARG A 123 0.29 8.72 11.14
CA ARG A 123 -0.51 7.63 10.54
C ARG A 123 0.34 6.42 10.23
N ALA A 124 1.51 6.64 9.63
CA ALA A 124 2.49 5.59 9.39
C ALA A 124 2.96 4.95 10.71
N LEU A 125 3.15 5.74 11.77
CA LEU A 125 3.48 5.22 13.10
C LEU A 125 2.36 4.34 13.68
N LYS A 126 1.09 4.77 13.59
CA LYS A 126 -0.05 3.95 14.04
C LYS A 126 -0.11 2.61 13.31
N LEU A 127 0.02 2.63 11.99
CA LEU A 127 0.02 1.41 11.18
C LEU A 127 1.22 0.51 11.53
N LYS A 128 2.42 1.09 11.66
CA LYS A 128 3.62 0.36 12.09
C LYS A 128 3.38 -0.36 13.42
N ASN A 129 2.84 0.33 14.42
CA ASN A 129 2.58 -0.27 15.73
C ASN A 129 1.58 -1.43 15.64
N ARG A 130 0.49 -1.26 14.87
CA ARG A 130 -0.48 -2.34 14.61
C ARG A 130 0.19 -3.57 13.99
N LEU A 131 1.05 -3.37 12.99
CA LEU A 131 1.77 -4.46 12.34
C LEU A 131 2.78 -5.12 13.29
N VAL A 132 3.48 -4.36 14.14
CA VAL A 132 4.39 -4.92 15.16
C VAL A 132 3.63 -5.81 16.14
N GLU A 133 2.45 -5.40 16.61
CA GLU A 133 1.62 -6.21 17.50
C GLU A 133 1.25 -7.56 16.85
N VAL A 134 0.87 -7.52 15.57
CA VAL A 134 0.54 -8.74 14.79
C VAL A 134 1.77 -9.62 14.62
N PHE A 135 2.91 -9.04 14.22
CA PHE A 135 4.14 -9.79 14.00
C PHE A 135 4.71 -10.40 15.27
N ASN A 136 4.59 -9.73 16.42
CA ASN A 136 4.99 -10.31 17.70
C ASN A 136 4.15 -11.56 18.03
N LYS A 137 2.83 -11.51 17.81
CA LYS A 137 1.95 -12.67 17.98
C LYS A 137 2.31 -13.81 17.03
N VAL A 138 2.63 -13.49 15.77
CA VAL A 138 3.10 -14.46 14.77
C VAL A 138 4.39 -15.17 15.22
N LEU A 139 5.33 -14.44 15.81
CA LEU A 139 6.60 -14.99 16.30
C LEU A 139 6.44 -15.91 17.51
N GLU A 140 5.33 -15.81 18.25
CA GLU A 140 5.01 -16.69 19.38
C GLU A 140 4.41 -18.03 18.93
N ILE A 141 4.07 -18.18 17.65
CA ILE A 141 3.48 -19.41 17.12
C ILE A 141 4.55 -20.48 17.01
N ASN A 142 4.31 -21.59 17.68
CA ASN A 142 5.15 -22.78 17.61
C ASN A 142 4.46 -23.88 16.79
N ASN A 143 5.27 -24.72 16.14
CA ASN A 143 4.80 -25.96 15.53
C ASN A 143 4.49 -27.03 16.60
N GLU A 144 4.02 -28.20 16.15
CA GLU A 144 3.66 -29.33 17.02
C GLU A 144 4.82 -29.84 17.92
N PHE A 145 6.07 -29.49 17.57
CA PHE A 145 7.27 -29.84 18.32
C PHE A 145 7.77 -28.71 19.25
N GLY A 146 7.03 -27.60 19.35
CA GLY A 146 7.40 -26.47 20.21
C GLY A 146 8.47 -25.54 19.63
N PHE A 147 8.82 -25.68 18.36
CA PHE A 147 9.76 -24.76 17.69
C PHE A 147 9.02 -23.58 17.03
N PRO A 148 9.60 -22.38 17.00
CA PRO A 148 9.01 -21.24 16.31
C PRO A 148 8.69 -21.55 14.85
N LEU A 149 7.43 -21.35 14.46
CA LEU A 149 6.96 -21.58 13.08
C LEU A 149 7.43 -20.47 12.14
N TYR A 150 7.57 -19.26 12.67
CA TYR A 150 7.96 -18.05 11.95
C TYR A 150 9.21 -17.43 12.54
N SER A 151 10.02 -16.83 11.68
CA SER A 151 11.23 -16.11 12.05
C SER A 151 11.16 -14.62 11.71
N TYR A 152 12.08 -13.83 12.25
CA TYR A 152 12.25 -12.43 11.84
C TYR A 152 12.57 -12.29 10.34
N ASP A 153 13.27 -13.28 9.76
CA ASP A 153 13.60 -13.29 8.33
C ASP A 153 12.35 -13.53 7.46
N ASP A 154 11.44 -14.42 7.89
CA ASP A 154 10.16 -14.64 7.20
C ASP A 154 9.32 -13.35 7.15
N ILE A 155 9.21 -12.64 8.29
CA ILE A 155 8.49 -11.36 8.35
C ILE A 155 9.17 -10.32 7.47
N ARG A 156 10.50 -10.22 7.53
CA ARG A 156 11.25 -9.27 6.70
C ARG A 156 11.00 -9.52 5.21
N LYS A 157 11.00 -10.78 4.76
CA LYS A 157 10.72 -11.15 3.37
C LYS A 157 9.35 -10.66 2.92
N VAL A 158 8.32 -10.86 3.74
CA VAL A 158 6.95 -10.38 3.45
C VAL A 158 6.88 -8.86 3.40
N VAL A 159 7.45 -8.17 4.40
CA VAL A 159 7.48 -6.71 4.48
C VAL A 159 8.24 -6.10 3.30
N SER A 160 9.43 -6.64 2.97
CA SER A 160 10.24 -6.16 1.86
C SER A 160 9.55 -6.40 0.51
N TRP A 161 8.93 -7.57 0.32
CA TRP A 161 8.22 -7.85 -0.92
C TRP A 161 7.04 -6.90 -1.15
N GLU A 162 6.27 -6.61 -0.10
CA GLU A 162 5.12 -5.71 -0.18
C GLU A 162 5.57 -4.26 -0.41
N LYS A 163 6.65 -3.83 0.24
CA LYS A 163 7.31 -2.54 -0.04
C LYS A 163 7.68 -2.44 -1.53
N ASP A 164 8.33 -3.46 -2.08
CA ASP A 164 8.72 -3.50 -3.48
C ASP A 164 7.50 -3.55 -4.41
N ARG A 165 6.43 -4.23 -4.00
CA ARG A 165 5.15 -4.24 -4.73
C ARG A 165 4.60 -2.82 -4.84
N ILE A 166 4.46 -2.08 -3.73
CA ILE A 166 3.97 -0.69 -3.74
C ILE A 166 4.82 0.17 -4.69
N LEU A 167 6.15 0.06 -4.62
CA LEU A 167 7.07 0.81 -5.49
C LEU A 167 6.83 0.51 -6.98
N ARG A 168 6.66 -0.76 -7.37
CA ARG A 168 6.29 -1.14 -8.75
C ARG A 168 4.98 -0.51 -9.20
N TYR A 169 3.96 -0.51 -8.34
CA TYR A 169 2.67 0.13 -8.67
C TYR A 169 2.80 1.65 -8.85
N GLN A 170 3.57 2.32 -7.99
CA GLN A 170 3.81 3.76 -8.10
C GLN A 170 4.62 4.13 -9.34
N GLU A 171 5.57 3.30 -9.74
CA GLU A 171 6.35 3.49 -10.96
C GLU A 171 5.47 3.34 -12.21
N ASN A 172 4.63 2.32 -12.25
CA ASN A 172 3.76 2.04 -13.40
C ASN A 172 2.53 2.95 -13.48
N ASN A 173 2.09 3.52 -12.34
CA ASN A 173 0.88 4.34 -12.26
C ASN A 173 1.18 5.72 -11.67
N LYS A 174 1.84 6.56 -12.46
CA LYS A 174 2.21 7.90 -12.01
C LYS A 174 0.98 8.82 -11.96
N ASN A 175 0.94 9.65 -10.94
CA ASN A 175 -0.01 10.77 -10.81
C ASN A 175 -1.50 10.33 -10.71
N VAL A 176 -1.82 9.18 -10.12
CA VAL A 176 -3.20 8.63 -10.01
C VAL A 176 -3.86 8.84 -8.64
N GLY A 177 -3.26 9.67 -7.78
CA GLY A 177 -3.74 9.96 -6.43
C GLY A 177 -2.85 9.36 -5.34
N GLN A 178 -3.15 9.68 -4.08
CA GLN A 178 -2.32 9.35 -2.93
C GLN A 178 -2.59 7.97 -2.31
N ALA A 179 -3.70 7.32 -2.65
CA ALA A 179 -4.13 6.03 -2.10
C ALA A 179 -4.59 5.09 -3.24
N PHE A 180 -3.73 4.91 -4.24
CA PHE A 180 -4.01 4.03 -5.37
C PHE A 180 -3.71 2.58 -5.01
N PHE A 181 -2.54 2.31 -4.44
CA PHE A 181 -2.17 0.97 -3.98
C PHE A 181 -3.14 0.44 -2.94
N LEU A 182 -3.50 1.26 -1.95
CA LEU A 182 -4.43 0.85 -0.90
C LEU A 182 -5.83 0.48 -1.44
N GLN A 183 -6.26 1.04 -2.58
CA GLN A 183 -7.51 0.60 -3.23
C GLN A 183 -7.38 -0.77 -3.90
N ILE A 184 -6.21 -1.07 -4.44
CA ILE A 184 -5.90 -2.37 -5.04
C ILE A 184 -5.88 -3.44 -3.96
N LEU A 185 -5.11 -3.21 -2.88
CA LEU A 185 -5.07 -4.08 -1.70
C LEU A 185 -6.48 -4.30 -1.14
N LYS A 186 -7.26 -3.23 -0.99
CA LYS A 186 -8.65 -3.34 -0.52
C LYS A 186 -9.48 -4.28 -1.41
N ARG A 187 -9.45 -4.09 -2.73
CA ARG A 187 -10.19 -4.93 -3.69
C ARG A 187 -9.71 -6.39 -3.65
N TYR A 188 -8.40 -6.61 -3.54
CA TYR A 188 -7.81 -7.93 -3.40
C TYR A 188 -8.33 -8.62 -2.14
N VAL A 189 -8.18 -7.99 -0.98
CA VAL A 189 -8.62 -8.56 0.31
C VAL A 189 -10.14 -8.80 0.33
N GLU A 190 -10.96 -7.87 -0.19
CA GLU A 190 -12.41 -8.05 -0.31
C GLU A 190 -12.77 -9.25 -1.19
N TYR A 191 -12.10 -9.40 -2.34
CA TYR A 191 -12.29 -10.56 -3.21
C TYR A 191 -11.92 -11.86 -2.47
N PHE A 192 -10.76 -11.91 -1.80
CA PHE A 192 -10.33 -13.06 -1.02
C PHE A 192 -11.29 -13.42 0.13
N ILE A 193 -11.80 -12.42 0.85
CA ILE A 193 -12.80 -12.62 1.90
C ILE A 193 -14.12 -13.11 1.31
N SER A 194 -14.54 -12.67 0.12
CA SER A 194 -15.81 -13.09 -0.47
C SER A 194 -15.85 -14.56 -0.91
N THR A 195 -14.69 -15.17 -1.18
CA THR A 195 -14.57 -16.58 -1.56
C THR A 195 -14.47 -17.47 -0.32
N GLU A 196 -15.58 -18.12 0.07
CA GLU A 196 -15.73 -18.87 1.33
C GLU A 196 -14.72 -20.03 1.52
N GLU A 197 -14.15 -20.59 0.45
CA GLU A 197 -13.18 -21.70 0.53
C GLU A 197 -11.81 -21.34 1.11
N LYS A 198 -11.42 -20.06 1.17
CA LYS A 198 -10.08 -19.62 1.63
C LYS A 198 -10.05 -19.01 3.04
N LYS A 199 -11.21 -18.74 3.66
CA LYS A 199 -11.31 -18.00 4.94
C LYS A 199 -10.65 -18.70 6.14
N ALA A 200 -10.81 -20.02 6.27
CA ALA A 200 -10.57 -20.70 7.55
C ALA A 200 -9.14 -21.25 7.74
N SER A 201 -8.41 -21.52 6.66
CA SER A 201 -7.08 -22.17 6.73
C SER A 201 -5.89 -21.24 6.44
N SER A 202 -6.15 -20.04 5.91
CA SER A 202 -5.10 -19.17 5.37
C SER A 202 -4.78 -17.93 6.23
N LEU A 203 -5.73 -17.49 7.07
CA LEU A 203 -5.47 -16.46 8.08
C LEU A 203 -4.90 -17.11 9.34
N ILE A 204 -3.84 -16.51 9.86
CA ILE A 204 -3.23 -16.94 11.13
C ILE A 204 -4.18 -16.63 12.29
N TYR A 205 -4.90 -15.51 12.19
CA TYR A 205 -5.97 -15.12 13.11
C TYR A 205 -7.23 -14.79 12.30
N PRO A 206 -8.07 -15.77 11.94
CA PRO A 206 -9.38 -15.48 11.35
C PRO A 206 -10.23 -14.75 12.41
N LYS A 207 -10.92 -13.67 12.02
CA LYS A 207 -11.93 -13.09 12.92
C LYS A 207 -13.02 -14.14 13.17
N GLY A 208 -13.37 -14.32 14.44
CA GLY A 208 -14.61 -15.00 14.85
C GLY A 208 -15.84 -14.30 14.27
#